data_AF-N2AJA9-F1
#
_entry.id   AF-N2AJA9-F1
#
_cell.length_a   1.000
_cell.length_b   1.000
_cell.length_c   1.000
_cell.angle_alpha   90.00
_cell.angle_beta   90.00
_cell.angle_gamma   90.00
#
_symmetry.space_group_name_H-M   'P 1'
#
loop_
_entity.id
_entity.type
_entity.pdbx_description
1 polymer ?
#
loop_
_entity_poly.entity_id
_entity_poly.type
_entity_poly.pdbx_seq_one_letter_code
_entity_poly.pdbx_strand_id
1 'polypeptide(L)'
;MIDEIIQANRLGIHLIRLVSMVPYWVIEPLLPYCEKYDVTIAIEIHAAMAFDVPETKAFIEEVKRLNSPYAGLVIDTGIFCRRLPRVVRNYEMSIGTSEGIFDYVDSLFEQGTDLHQVLKKSGGRYPEELKKEMKFEHDHISVPLLDGYENYPLEVLDDLIPYIKHFHLKMFEMTQEGPEYSMDYKALLTYLHAKGYDGYVATEYEGNRFTLAGQPMMEKQQVAANQK
;
A
#
# COMPACT_ATOMS: atom_id res chain seq x y z
N MET A 1 -17.18 -15.36 -6.23
CA MET A 1 -16.80 -15.20 -4.81
C MET A 1 -17.24 -16.36 -3.93
N ILE A 2 -18.44 -16.94 -4.10
CA ILE A 2 -18.87 -18.10 -3.29
C ILE A 2 -17.92 -19.29 -3.49
N ASP A 3 -17.55 -19.60 -4.75
CA ASP A 3 -16.62 -20.70 -5.04
C ASP A 3 -15.24 -20.46 -4.45
N GLU A 4 -14.76 -19.21 -4.43
CA GLU A 4 -13.51 -18.81 -3.81
C GLU A 4 -13.53 -18.98 -2.29
N ILE A 5 -14.66 -18.63 -1.63
CA ILE A 5 -14.86 -18.88 -0.19
C ILE A 5 -14.78 -20.38 0.12
N ILE A 6 -15.46 -21.21 -0.69
CA ILE A 6 -15.43 -22.67 -0.53
C ILE A 6 -14.01 -23.20 -0.73
N GLN A 7 -13.29 -22.70 -1.75
CA GLN A 7 -11.92 -23.10 -2.01
C GLN A 7 -10.95 -22.68 -0.91
N ALA A 8 -11.07 -21.46 -0.38
CA ALA A 8 -10.25 -20.98 0.72
C ALA A 8 -10.39 -21.87 1.96
N ASN A 9 -11.63 -22.18 2.36
CA ASN A 9 -11.90 -23.11 3.46
C ASN A 9 -11.27 -24.50 3.21
N ARG A 10 -11.39 -25.05 1.99
CA ARG A 10 -10.77 -26.35 1.62
C ARG A 10 -9.25 -26.33 1.72
N LEU A 11 -8.62 -25.17 1.56
CA LEU A 11 -7.18 -24.95 1.69
C LEU A 11 -6.75 -24.59 3.13
N GLY A 12 -7.69 -24.44 4.07
CA GLY A 12 -7.42 -23.98 5.44
C GLY A 12 -7.10 -22.47 5.52
N ILE A 13 -7.53 -21.69 4.52
CA ILE A 13 -7.35 -20.25 4.47
C ILE A 13 -8.62 -19.58 5.01
N HIS A 14 -8.46 -18.77 6.06
CA HIS A 14 -9.55 -18.10 6.77
C HIS A 14 -9.73 -16.62 6.39
N LEU A 15 -8.95 -16.11 5.44
CA LEU A 15 -9.01 -14.73 4.97
C LEU A 15 -8.82 -14.67 3.45
N ILE A 16 -9.76 -14.04 2.76
CA ILE A 16 -9.63 -13.64 1.35
C ILE A 16 -9.47 -12.13 1.29
N ARG A 17 -8.34 -11.68 0.76
CA ARG A 17 -8.15 -10.28 0.39
C ARG A 17 -8.84 -10.02 -0.96
N LEU A 18 -9.71 -9.02 -0.96
CA LEU A 18 -10.37 -8.47 -2.14
C LEU A 18 -9.48 -7.39 -2.76
N VAL A 19 -9.39 -7.39 -4.09
CA VAL A 19 -8.67 -6.36 -4.85
C VAL A 19 -9.35 -5.00 -4.68
N SER A 20 -8.59 -3.92 -4.84
CA SER A 20 -9.09 -2.55 -4.90
C SER A 20 -10.30 -2.45 -5.85
N MET A 21 -11.24 -1.55 -5.52
CA MET A 21 -12.46 -1.28 -6.31
C MET A 21 -13.52 -2.39 -6.33
N VAL A 22 -13.38 -3.46 -5.53
CA VAL A 22 -14.48 -4.40 -5.32
C VAL A 22 -15.67 -3.65 -4.70
N PRO A 23 -16.87 -3.71 -5.29
CA PRO A 23 -17.99 -2.91 -4.79
C PRO A 23 -18.47 -3.32 -3.41
N TYR A 24 -18.76 -2.37 -2.53
CA TYR A 24 -19.17 -2.63 -1.14
C TYR A 24 -20.43 -3.52 -1.02
N TRP A 25 -21.37 -3.43 -1.96
CA TRP A 25 -22.64 -4.16 -1.91
C TRP A 25 -22.48 -5.69 -2.09
N VAL A 26 -21.27 -6.18 -2.38
CA VAL A 26 -20.99 -7.62 -2.40
C VAL A 26 -20.80 -8.21 -0.99
N ILE A 27 -20.51 -7.38 0.02
CA ILE A 27 -20.15 -7.87 1.36
C ILE A 27 -21.35 -8.58 2.01
N GLU A 28 -22.47 -7.89 2.16
CA GLU A 28 -23.65 -8.40 2.87
C GLU A 28 -24.20 -9.71 2.28
N PRO A 29 -24.37 -9.87 0.94
CA PRO A 29 -24.80 -11.14 0.36
C PRO A 29 -23.84 -12.32 0.58
N LEU A 30 -22.55 -12.04 0.80
CA LEU A 30 -21.54 -13.08 1.00
C LEU A 30 -21.40 -13.52 2.46
N LEU A 31 -21.85 -12.72 3.43
CA LEU A 31 -21.71 -13.02 4.86
C LEU A 31 -22.24 -14.41 5.27
N PRO A 32 -23.41 -14.90 4.80
CA PRO A 32 -23.88 -16.25 5.16
C PRO A 32 -22.93 -17.37 4.71
N TYR A 33 -22.22 -17.18 3.59
CA TYR A 33 -21.24 -18.15 3.10
C TYR A 33 -19.93 -18.02 3.87
N CYS A 34 -19.50 -16.78 4.15
CA CYS A 34 -18.33 -16.49 4.96
C CYS A 34 -18.44 -17.14 6.35
N GLU A 35 -19.59 -17.01 7.01
CA GLU A 35 -19.87 -17.64 8.30
C GLU A 35 -19.90 -19.17 8.20
N LYS A 36 -20.60 -19.71 7.19
CA LYS A 36 -20.69 -21.17 7.00
C LYS A 36 -19.33 -21.85 6.79
N TYR A 37 -18.42 -21.17 6.11
CA TYR A 37 -17.11 -21.71 5.73
C TYR A 37 -15.95 -21.14 6.56
N ASP A 38 -16.23 -20.33 7.58
CA ASP A 38 -15.21 -19.69 8.43
C ASP A 38 -14.12 -18.96 7.62
N VAL A 39 -14.57 -18.11 6.69
CA VAL A 39 -13.70 -17.30 5.83
C VAL A 39 -14.09 -15.84 5.93
N THR A 40 -13.16 -14.99 6.32
CA THR A 40 -13.30 -13.53 6.31
C THR A 40 -12.99 -12.98 4.93
N ILE A 41 -13.75 -11.98 4.47
CA ILE A 41 -13.41 -11.18 3.27
C ILE A 41 -12.99 -9.77 3.70
N ALA A 42 -11.93 -9.24 3.09
CA ALA A 42 -11.44 -7.91 3.43
C ALA A 42 -10.88 -7.17 2.22
N ILE A 43 -11.26 -5.91 2.01
CA ILE A 43 -10.67 -5.09 0.95
C ILE A 43 -9.31 -4.58 1.37
N GLU A 44 -8.38 -4.54 0.42
CA GLU A 44 -7.11 -3.87 0.63
C GLU A 44 -7.23 -2.35 0.46
N ILE A 45 -6.82 -1.62 1.50
CA ILE A 45 -6.55 -0.18 1.43
C ILE A 45 -5.14 -0.02 0.85
N HIS A 46 -5.08 0.44 -0.39
CA HIS A 46 -3.86 0.50 -1.19
C HIS A 46 -3.55 1.94 -1.62
N ALA A 47 -2.27 2.27 -1.79
CA ALA A 47 -1.82 3.56 -2.30
C ALA A 47 -2.44 3.92 -3.66
N ALA A 48 -2.47 5.22 -3.97
CA ALA A 48 -3.26 5.93 -4.97
C ALA A 48 -4.80 5.93 -4.75
N MET A 49 -5.34 4.99 -3.95
CA MET A 49 -6.78 4.81 -3.75
C MET A 49 -7.18 4.70 -2.27
N ALA A 50 -6.27 5.03 -1.35
CA ALA A 50 -6.37 4.70 0.07
C ALA A 50 -7.67 5.23 0.71
N PHE A 51 -7.69 6.49 1.14
CA PHE A 51 -8.85 7.07 1.81
C PHE A 51 -9.53 8.15 0.98
N ASP A 52 -9.18 8.27 -0.29
CA ASP A 52 -9.50 9.45 -1.09
C ASP A 52 -10.68 9.22 -2.02
N VAL A 53 -10.83 7.99 -2.52
CA VAL A 53 -11.84 7.65 -3.51
C VAL A 53 -13.18 7.25 -2.87
N PRO A 54 -14.32 7.62 -3.48
CA PRO A 54 -15.65 7.29 -2.96
C PRO A 54 -15.87 5.79 -2.72
N GLU A 55 -15.29 4.95 -3.57
CA GLU A 55 -15.45 3.50 -3.54
C GLU A 55 -14.85 2.89 -2.28
N THR A 56 -13.61 3.26 -1.94
CA THR A 56 -12.95 2.79 -0.72
C THR A 56 -13.68 3.28 0.53
N LYS A 57 -14.12 4.55 0.55
CA LYS A 57 -14.93 5.10 1.65
C LYS A 57 -16.23 4.32 1.82
N ALA A 58 -16.95 4.07 0.74
CA ALA A 58 -18.21 3.32 0.79
C ALA A 58 -17.98 1.88 1.29
N PHE A 59 -16.87 1.25 0.93
CA PHE A 59 -16.51 -0.07 1.45
C PHE A 59 -16.23 -0.03 2.96
N ILE A 60 -15.43 0.94 3.44
CA ILE A 60 -15.14 1.12 4.87
C ILE A 60 -16.45 1.34 5.66
N GLU A 61 -17.33 2.22 5.18
CA GLU A 61 -18.60 2.50 5.83
C GLU A 61 -19.51 1.26 5.86
N GLU A 62 -19.50 0.45 4.81
CA GLU A 62 -20.28 -0.80 4.78
C GLU A 62 -19.73 -1.85 5.76
N VAL A 63 -18.39 -1.99 5.85
CA VAL A 63 -17.75 -2.85 6.86
C VAL A 63 -18.13 -2.40 8.27
N LYS A 64 -18.10 -1.09 8.54
CA LYS A 64 -18.51 -0.50 9.82
C LYS A 64 -19.99 -0.74 10.11
N ARG A 65 -20.87 -0.55 9.12
CA ARG A 65 -22.32 -0.76 9.25
C ARG A 65 -22.68 -2.21 9.56
N LEU A 66 -22.09 -3.14 8.82
CA LEU A 66 -22.34 -4.58 8.97
C LEU A 66 -21.74 -5.11 10.27
N ASN A 67 -20.59 -4.56 10.69
CA ASN A 67 -19.88 -4.92 11.91
C ASN A 67 -19.75 -6.45 12.10
N SER A 68 -19.49 -7.16 11.01
CA SER A 68 -19.38 -8.61 11.00
C SER A 68 -17.93 -9.04 11.25
N PRO A 69 -17.68 -10.11 12.03
CA PRO A 69 -16.33 -10.66 12.17
C PRO A 69 -15.75 -11.15 10.83
N TYR A 70 -16.61 -11.48 9.86
CA TYR A 70 -16.25 -12.00 8.55
C TYR A 70 -16.11 -10.93 7.45
N ALA A 71 -16.19 -9.65 7.79
CA ALA A 71 -15.87 -8.53 6.91
C ALA A 71 -14.80 -7.65 7.53
N GLY A 72 -13.90 -7.09 6.72
CA GLY A 72 -12.87 -6.21 7.26
C GLY A 72 -11.99 -5.53 6.22
N LEU A 73 -10.82 -5.09 6.68
CA LEU A 73 -9.83 -4.37 5.89
C LEU A 73 -8.48 -5.08 5.94
N VAL A 74 -7.75 -5.05 4.83
CA VAL A 74 -6.31 -5.31 4.78
C VAL A 74 -5.64 -3.97 4.54
N ILE A 75 -4.61 -3.64 5.32
CA ILE A 75 -3.86 -2.40 5.12
C ILE A 75 -2.55 -2.71 4.40
N ASP A 76 -2.38 -2.16 3.20
CA ASP A 76 -1.07 -2.12 2.51
C ASP A 76 -0.26 -0.96 3.08
N THR A 77 0.93 -1.24 3.61
CA THR A 77 1.76 -0.21 4.24
C THR A 77 2.44 0.74 3.26
N GLY A 78 2.30 0.53 1.95
CA GLY A 78 2.73 1.48 0.92
C GLY A 78 2.13 2.88 1.10
N ILE A 79 1.03 3.00 1.85
CA ILE A 79 0.41 4.28 2.22
C ILE A 79 1.18 5.05 3.32
N PHE A 80 2.21 4.44 3.92
CA PHE A 80 2.99 4.98 5.06
C PHE A 80 4.48 5.17 4.73
N CYS A 81 4.83 5.37 3.47
CA CYS A 81 6.19 5.69 3.06
C CYS A 81 6.69 6.94 3.79
N ARG A 82 7.95 6.93 4.22
CA ARG A 82 8.68 8.08 4.77
C ARG A 82 9.69 8.66 3.79
N ARG A 83 10.02 7.91 2.75
CA ARG A 83 10.91 8.28 1.65
C ARG A 83 10.44 7.58 0.38
N LEU A 84 10.78 8.12 -0.78
CA LEU A 84 10.61 7.40 -2.04
C LEU A 84 11.57 6.19 -2.06
N PRO A 85 11.13 4.99 -2.50
CA PRO A 85 12.04 3.86 -2.63
C PRO A 85 13.15 4.14 -3.65
N ARG A 86 14.41 3.98 -3.24
CA ARG A 86 15.58 4.29 -4.10
C ARG A 86 15.61 3.45 -5.36
N VAL A 87 15.16 2.20 -5.29
CA VAL A 87 15.08 1.29 -6.45
C VAL A 87 14.17 1.85 -7.54
N VAL A 88 13.09 2.55 -7.17
CA VAL A 88 12.18 3.22 -8.11
C VAL A 88 12.91 4.36 -8.81
N ARG A 89 13.53 5.26 -8.04
CA ARG A 89 14.34 6.37 -8.57
C ARG A 89 15.41 5.86 -9.54
N ASN A 90 16.20 4.87 -9.12
CA ASN A 90 17.29 4.32 -9.91
C ASN A 90 16.79 3.69 -11.21
N TYR A 91 15.68 2.94 -11.15
CA TYR A 91 15.09 2.30 -12.32
C TYR A 91 14.55 3.32 -13.31
N GLU A 92 13.69 4.24 -12.87
CA GLU A 92 13.07 5.26 -13.73
C GLU A 92 14.14 6.18 -14.37
N MET A 93 15.16 6.60 -13.61
CA MET A 93 16.30 7.34 -14.18
C MET A 93 17.04 6.54 -15.26
N SER A 94 17.17 5.21 -15.11
CA SER A 94 17.84 4.36 -16.09
C SER A 94 17.08 4.24 -17.41
N ILE A 95 15.78 4.51 -17.42
CA ILE A 95 14.91 4.46 -18.60
C ILE A 95 14.53 5.86 -19.13
N GLY A 96 15.09 6.92 -18.54
CA GLY A 96 15.09 8.26 -19.12
C GLY A 96 14.31 9.32 -18.35
N THR A 97 13.86 9.04 -17.12
CA THR A 97 13.18 10.03 -16.28
C THR A 97 14.17 11.06 -15.73
N SER A 98 13.79 12.33 -15.77
CA SER A 98 14.60 13.45 -15.30
C SER A 98 14.86 13.39 -13.80
N GLU A 99 16.13 13.52 -13.40
CA GLU A 99 16.57 13.46 -12.00
C GLU A 99 15.84 14.47 -11.09
N GLY A 100 15.64 15.69 -11.58
CA GLY A 100 14.99 16.76 -10.80
C GLY A 100 13.57 16.45 -10.34
N ILE A 101 12.87 15.52 -11.00
CA ILE A 101 11.55 15.03 -10.56
C ILE A 101 11.69 14.29 -9.23
N PHE A 102 12.71 13.46 -9.08
CA PHE A 102 12.95 12.71 -7.85
C PHE A 102 13.45 13.62 -6.75
N ASP A 103 14.30 14.60 -7.05
CA ASP A 103 14.71 15.60 -6.06
C ASP A 103 13.51 16.40 -5.54
N TYR A 104 12.57 16.75 -6.41
CA TYR A 104 11.32 17.38 -6.01
C TYR A 104 10.50 16.45 -5.09
N VAL A 105 10.31 15.18 -5.46
CA VAL A 105 9.54 14.21 -4.66
C VAL A 105 10.21 13.94 -3.30
N ASP A 106 11.53 13.78 -3.26
CA ASP A 106 12.29 13.61 -2.02
C ASP A 106 12.11 14.83 -1.09
N SER A 107 12.11 16.05 -1.65
CA SER A 107 11.85 17.26 -0.88
C SER A 107 10.44 17.29 -0.25
N LEU A 108 9.45 16.66 -0.88
CA LEU A 108 8.10 16.54 -0.32
C LEU A 108 8.12 15.63 0.91
N PHE A 109 8.78 14.47 0.81
CA PHE A 109 8.94 13.53 1.93
C PHE A 109 9.66 14.18 3.12
N GLU A 110 10.71 14.96 2.87
CA GLU A 110 11.43 15.71 3.92
C GLU A 110 10.54 16.73 4.64
N GLN A 111 9.56 17.29 3.95
CA GLN A 111 8.56 18.22 4.51
C GLN A 111 7.40 17.50 5.22
N GLY A 112 7.41 16.16 5.25
CA GLY A 112 6.34 15.36 5.86
C GLY A 112 5.06 15.31 5.02
N THR A 113 5.19 15.45 3.70
CA THR A 113 4.10 15.25 2.72
C THR A 113 4.57 14.33 1.60
N ASP A 114 3.73 14.07 0.62
CA ASP A 114 4.05 13.28 -0.56
C ASP A 114 3.40 13.91 -1.81
N LEU A 115 3.69 13.33 -2.98
CA LEU A 115 3.12 13.80 -4.23
C LEU A 115 1.59 13.68 -4.23
N HIS A 116 1.04 12.60 -3.68
CA HIS A 116 -0.40 12.35 -3.64
C HIS A 116 -1.17 13.45 -2.92
N GLN A 117 -0.74 13.84 -1.72
CA GLN A 117 -1.32 14.92 -0.95
C GLN A 117 -1.22 16.26 -1.69
N VAL A 118 -0.13 16.50 -2.42
CA VAL A 118 0.04 17.70 -3.24
C VAL A 118 -0.96 17.72 -4.39
N LEU A 119 -1.11 16.62 -5.13
CA LEU A 119 -2.06 16.49 -6.23
C LEU A 119 -3.51 16.60 -5.74
N LYS A 120 -3.83 15.97 -4.61
CA LYS A 120 -5.15 16.08 -4.00
C LYS A 120 -5.50 17.53 -3.66
N LYS A 121 -4.57 18.27 -3.03
CA LYS A 121 -4.76 19.70 -2.68
C LYS A 121 -4.89 20.59 -3.92
N SER A 122 -4.26 20.24 -5.03
CA SER A 122 -4.29 21.01 -6.28
C SER A 122 -5.42 20.61 -7.24
N GLY A 123 -6.25 19.62 -6.88
CA GLY A 123 -7.29 19.09 -7.75
C GLY A 123 -6.73 18.33 -8.97
N GLY A 124 -5.65 17.58 -8.76
CA GLY A 124 -4.98 16.75 -9.77
C GLY A 124 -4.01 17.51 -10.67
N ARG A 125 -3.68 18.77 -10.36
CA ARG A 125 -2.79 19.60 -11.19
C ARG A 125 -1.36 19.52 -10.69
N TYR A 126 -0.41 19.29 -11.59
CA TYR A 126 1.01 19.35 -11.24
C TYR A 126 1.41 20.78 -10.82
N PRO A 127 2.13 20.93 -9.69
CA PRO A 127 2.75 22.19 -9.30
C PRO A 127 3.74 22.68 -10.35
N GLU A 128 3.97 24.00 -10.40
CA GLU A 128 4.88 24.59 -11.39
C GLU A 128 6.34 24.17 -11.16
N GLU A 129 6.72 23.90 -9.92
CA GLU A 129 8.03 23.35 -9.55
C GLU A 129 8.25 21.98 -10.19
N LEU A 130 7.27 21.08 -10.08
CA LEU A 130 7.32 19.76 -10.69
C LEU A 130 7.35 19.86 -12.22
N LYS A 131 6.49 20.69 -12.82
CA LYS A 131 6.44 20.86 -14.28
C LYS A 131 7.76 21.35 -14.88
N LYS A 132 8.52 22.18 -14.17
CA LYS A 132 9.84 22.64 -14.64
C LYS A 132 10.86 21.52 -14.73
N GLU A 133 10.71 20.48 -13.91
CA GLU A 133 11.60 19.31 -13.93
C GLU A 133 11.19 18.25 -14.96
N MET A 134 9.94 18.28 -15.44
CA MET A 134 9.46 17.45 -16.54
C MET A 134 9.99 17.96 -17.89
N LYS A 135 11.13 17.43 -18.32
CA LYS A 135 11.90 17.86 -19.50
C LYS A 135 11.68 16.97 -20.72
N PHE A 136 11.32 15.71 -20.52
CA PHE A 136 11.19 14.70 -21.56
C PHE A 136 9.81 14.05 -21.59
N GLU A 137 9.44 13.45 -22.72
CA GLU A 137 8.15 12.75 -22.87
C GLU A 137 7.98 11.64 -21.82
N HIS A 138 9.07 10.94 -21.50
CA HIS A 138 9.07 9.87 -20.51
C HIS A 138 8.70 10.37 -19.10
N ASP A 139 9.00 11.63 -18.76
CA ASP A 139 8.63 12.23 -17.47
C ASP A 139 7.11 12.24 -17.26
N HIS A 140 6.35 12.45 -18.34
CA HIS A 140 4.88 12.41 -18.29
C HIS A 140 4.31 11.00 -18.08
N ILE A 141 5.12 9.96 -18.29
CA ILE A 141 4.78 8.56 -18.00
C ILE A 141 5.14 8.21 -16.56
N SER A 142 6.33 8.62 -16.10
CA SER A 142 6.84 8.28 -14.76
C SER A 142 6.16 9.05 -13.64
N VAL A 143 5.92 10.35 -13.78
CA VAL A 143 5.35 11.19 -12.70
C VAL A 143 4.03 10.63 -12.14
N PRO A 144 3.05 10.19 -12.95
CA PRO A 144 1.85 9.52 -12.44
C PRO A 144 2.13 8.30 -11.56
N LEU A 145 3.20 7.55 -11.81
CA LEU A 145 3.55 6.35 -11.03
C LEU A 145 4.09 6.71 -9.63
N LEU A 146 4.63 7.92 -9.47
CA LEU A 146 5.14 8.41 -8.18
C LEU A 146 4.03 8.81 -7.21
N ASP A 147 2.78 8.94 -7.70
CA ASP A 147 1.58 9.14 -6.88
C ASP A 147 1.26 7.93 -5.98
N GLY A 148 1.81 6.75 -6.30
CA GLY A 148 1.59 5.51 -5.55
C GLY A 148 2.44 5.34 -4.29
N TYR A 149 3.17 6.37 -3.84
CA TYR A 149 4.00 6.33 -2.63
C TYR A 149 3.57 7.43 -1.67
N GLU A 150 2.73 7.08 -0.69
CA GLU A 150 2.07 8.06 0.17
C GLU A 150 2.70 8.08 1.57
N ASN A 151 2.54 9.20 2.28
CA ASN A 151 3.09 9.48 3.61
C ASN A 151 1.95 9.77 4.59
N TYR A 152 0.98 8.87 4.70
CA TYR A 152 -0.07 9.03 5.70
C TYR A 152 0.52 8.94 7.13
N PRO A 153 -0.02 9.69 8.10
CA PRO A 153 0.23 9.45 9.51
C PRO A 153 -0.47 8.14 9.93
N LEU A 154 0.07 7.42 10.91
CA LEU A 154 -0.49 6.11 11.32
C LEU A 154 -1.88 6.26 11.97
N GLU A 155 -2.15 7.43 12.55
CA GLU A 155 -3.38 7.81 13.23
C GLU A 155 -4.61 7.75 12.32
N VAL A 156 -4.44 7.71 10.99
CA VAL A 156 -5.56 7.44 10.06
C VAL A 156 -6.20 6.07 10.26
N LEU A 157 -5.54 5.16 10.99
CA LEU A 157 -6.07 3.84 11.32
C LEU A 157 -6.86 3.81 12.62
N ASP A 158 -6.89 4.89 13.42
CA ASP A 158 -7.40 4.87 14.79
C ASP A 158 -8.85 4.35 14.92
N ASP A 159 -9.73 4.75 14.00
CA ASP A 159 -11.13 4.30 13.95
C ASP A 159 -11.31 3.00 13.12
N LEU A 160 -10.25 2.53 12.47
CA LEU A 160 -10.25 1.35 11.60
C LEU A 160 -9.69 0.11 12.28
N ILE A 161 -8.87 0.25 13.34
CA ILE A 161 -8.24 -0.87 14.08
C ILE A 161 -9.20 -2.04 14.34
N PRO A 162 -10.45 -1.86 14.82
CA PRO A 162 -11.36 -2.98 15.07
C PRO A 162 -11.75 -3.80 13.83
N TYR A 163 -11.61 -3.22 12.64
CA TYR A 163 -12.02 -3.80 11.36
C TYR A 163 -10.85 -4.35 10.55
N ILE A 164 -9.60 -4.05 10.95
CA ILE A 164 -8.41 -4.53 10.25
C ILE A 164 -8.17 -6.00 10.56
N LYS A 165 -8.09 -6.81 9.52
CA LYS A 165 -7.87 -8.27 9.60
C LYS A 165 -6.42 -8.63 9.35
N HIS A 166 -5.71 -7.83 8.56
CA HIS A 166 -4.35 -8.12 8.16
C HIS A 166 -3.59 -6.86 7.74
N PHE A 167 -2.26 -6.93 7.78
CA PHE A 167 -1.38 -5.94 7.18
C PHE A 167 -0.49 -6.60 6.14
N HIS A 168 -0.38 -5.96 4.99
CA HIS A 168 0.66 -6.23 4.01
C HIS A 168 1.79 -5.22 4.22
N LEU A 169 2.91 -5.70 4.77
CA LEU A 169 4.14 -4.92 4.91
C LEU A 169 4.83 -4.84 3.55
N LYS A 170 4.51 -3.79 2.79
CA LYS A 170 5.11 -3.51 1.48
C LYS A 170 6.59 -3.27 1.60
N MET A 171 7.44 -3.96 0.84
CA MET A 171 8.90 -3.81 0.86
C MET A 171 9.43 -3.52 -0.54
N PHE A 172 10.48 -2.73 -0.63
CA PHE A 172 11.14 -2.38 -1.89
C PHE A 172 12.64 -2.68 -1.87
N GLU A 173 13.32 -2.43 -0.76
CA GLU A 173 14.76 -2.60 -0.64
C GLU A 173 15.18 -2.73 0.83
N MET A 174 15.70 -3.91 1.18
CA MET A 174 16.42 -4.16 2.42
C MET A 174 17.83 -3.58 2.31
N THR A 175 18.26 -2.80 3.30
CA THR A 175 19.58 -2.16 3.32
C THR A 175 20.40 -2.62 4.52
N GLN A 176 21.68 -2.23 4.58
CA GLN A 176 22.51 -2.52 5.75
C GLN A 176 22.12 -1.66 6.96
N GLU A 177 21.53 -0.49 6.72
CA GLU A 177 21.09 0.47 7.74
C GLU A 177 19.73 0.10 8.36
N GLY A 178 18.94 -0.75 7.68
CA GLY A 178 17.66 -1.25 8.18
C GLY A 178 16.97 -2.13 7.15
N PRO A 179 16.16 -3.11 7.58
CA PRO A 179 15.60 -4.11 6.68
C PRO A 179 14.54 -3.56 5.71
N GLU A 180 14.11 -2.29 5.77
CA GLU A 180 13.42 -1.64 4.64
C GLU A 180 13.76 -0.15 4.64
N TYR A 181 14.14 0.40 3.49
CA TYR A 181 14.58 1.80 3.37
C TYR A 181 13.45 2.82 3.52
N SER A 182 12.29 2.51 2.95
CA SER A 182 11.28 3.51 2.60
C SER A 182 10.24 3.72 3.70
N MET A 183 10.13 2.79 4.65
CA MET A 183 9.10 2.75 5.69
C MET A 183 9.69 2.50 7.07
N ASP A 184 9.07 3.08 8.11
CA ASP A 184 9.44 2.86 9.51
C ASP A 184 8.58 1.75 10.13
N TYR A 185 8.96 0.50 9.89
CA TYR A 185 8.25 -0.65 10.46
C TYR A 185 8.34 -0.74 11.97
N LYS A 186 9.41 -0.21 12.59
CA LYS A 186 9.51 -0.19 14.03
C LYS A 186 8.42 0.70 14.63
N ALA A 187 8.22 1.89 14.06
CA ALA A 187 7.12 2.78 14.46
C ALA A 187 5.76 2.13 14.21
N LEU A 188 5.54 1.54 13.03
CA LEU A 188 4.28 0.83 12.71
C LEU A 188 3.99 -0.29 13.71
N LEU A 189 4.91 -1.22 13.93
CA LEU A 189 4.70 -2.36 14.83
C LEU A 189 4.51 -1.90 16.29
N THR A 190 5.21 -0.85 16.71
CA THR A 190 5.00 -0.24 18.03
C THR A 190 3.60 0.36 18.16
N TYR A 191 3.14 1.08 17.13
CA TYR A 191 1.78 1.62 17.06
C TYR A 191 0.73 0.51 17.11
N LEU A 192 0.88 -0.55 16.32
CA LEU A 192 -0.04 -1.70 16.31
C LEU A 192 -0.10 -2.40 17.67
N HIS A 193 1.03 -2.59 18.31
CA HIS A 193 1.09 -3.14 19.67
C HIS A 193 0.34 -2.25 20.68
N ALA A 194 0.55 -0.93 20.63
CA ALA A 194 -0.13 0.03 21.51
C ALA A 194 -1.65 0.07 21.27
N LYS A 195 -2.10 -0.21 20.04
CA LYS A 195 -3.53 -0.32 19.67
C LYS A 195 -4.12 -1.70 19.95
N GLY A 196 -3.33 -2.65 20.48
CA GLY A 196 -3.79 -3.99 20.85
C GLY A 196 -4.07 -4.90 19.66
N TYR A 197 -3.43 -4.66 18.51
CA TYR A 197 -3.52 -5.56 17.36
C TYR A 197 -2.77 -6.87 17.63
N ASP A 198 -3.47 -8.00 17.52
CA ASP A 198 -2.94 -9.36 17.77
C ASP A 198 -3.07 -10.27 16.53
N GLY A 199 -3.22 -9.66 15.35
CA GLY A 199 -3.31 -10.39 14.08
C GLY A 199 -1.95 -10.64 13.44
N TYR A 200 -1.98 -11.24 12.24
CA TYR A 200 -0.78 -11.49 11.46
C TYR A 200 -0.41 -10.29 10.58
N VAL A 201 0.86 -10.19 10.23
CA VAL A 201 1.36 -9.33 9.16
C VAL A 201 2.07 -10.19 8.13
N ALA A 202 1.99 -9.83 6.86
CA ALA A 202 2.69 -10.53 5.77
C ALA A 202 3.55 -9.54 4.99
N THR A 203 4.75 -9.93 4.64
CA THR A 203 5.62 -9.13 3.78
C THR A 203 5.17 -9.22 2.32
N GLU A 204 5.05 -8.10 1.65
CA GLU A 204 4.79 -8.03 0.21
C GLU A 204 5.94 -7.30 -0.49
N TYR A 205 6.84 -8.06 -1.11
CA TYR A 205 8.01 -7.51 -1.78
C TYR A 205 7.69 -7.11 -3.22
N GLU A 206 7.90 -5.84 -3.56
CA GLU A 206 7.69 -5.29 -4.91
C GLU A 206 8.94 -4.67 -5.55
N GLY A 207 10.07 -4.69 -4.84
CA GLY A 207 11.34 -4.16 -5.34
C GLY A 207 11.85 -4.84 -6.61
N ASN A 208 11.46 -6.10 -6.84
CA ASN A 208 11.82 -6.85 -8.05
C ASN A 208 11.33 -6.20 -9.34
N ARG A 209 10.24 -5.41 -9.27
CA ARG A 209 9.71 -4.64 -10.40
C ARG A 209 10.70 -3.61 -10.95
N PHE A 210 11.66 -3.18 -10.13
CA PHE A 210 12.60 -2.12 -10.44
C PHE A 210 14.02 -2.64 -10.69
N THR A 211 14.13 -3.84 -11.28
CA THR A 211 15.42 -4.44 -11.64
C THR A 211 16.04 -3.70 -12.83
N LEU A 212 17.27 -3.21 -12.66
CA LEU A 212 18.00 -2.50 -13.73
C LEU A 212 18.34 -3.45 -14.89
N ALA A 213 18.34 -2.91 -16.11
CA ALA A 213 18.70 -3.68 -17.30
C ALA A 213 20.09 -4.32 -17.17
N GLY A 214 20.15 -5.63 -17.43
CA GLY A 214 21.40 -6.42 -17.34
C GLY A 214 21.80 -6.84 -15.92
N GLN A 215 21.02 -6.48 -14.89
CA GLN A 215 21.23 -6.95 -13.52
C GLN A 215 20.33 -8.15 -13.18
N PRO A 216 20.77 -9.06 -12.30
CA PRO A 216 19.91 -10.13 -11.83
C PRO A 216 18.78 -9.57 -10.96
N MET A 217 17.57 -10.11 -11.15
CA MET A 217 16.45 -9.84 -10.25
C MET A 217 16.72 -10.47 -8.89
N MET A 218 16.64 -9.66 -7.83
CA MET A 218 16.85 -10.08 -6.46
C MET A 218 15.49 -10.22 -5.78
N GLU A 219 15.06 -11.45 -5.49
CA GLU A 219 13.73 -11.72 -4.92
C GLU A 219 13.87 -12.31 -3.51
N LYS A 220 14.16 -13.61 -3.44
CA LYS A 220 14.27 -14.35 -2.16
C LYS A 220 15.38 -13.79 -1.27
N GLN A 221 16.43 -13.24 -1.87
CA GLN A 221 17.55 -12.63 -1.15
C GLN A 221 17.10 -11.40 -0.37
N GLN A 222 16.23 -10.60 -0.97
CA GLN A 222 15.66 -9.40 -0.39
C GLN A 222 14.74 -9.82 0.78
N VAL A 223 13.79 -10.73 0.55
CA VAL A 223 12.91 -11.23 1.62
C VAL A 223 13.70 -11.86 2.79
N ALA A 224 14.76 -12.62 2.51
CA ALA A 224 15.61 -13.21 3.55
C ALA A 224 16.44 -12.17 4.32
N ALA A 225 16.78 -11.03 3.71
CA ALA A 225 17.48 -9.95 4.39
C ALA A 225 16.58 -9.22 5.39
N ASN A 226 15.26 -9.19 5.18
CA ASN A 226 14.30 -8.58 6.10
C ASN A 226 14.13 -9.35 7.42
N GLN A 227 14.56 -10.61 7.47
CA GLN A 227 14.41 -11.47 8.65
C GLN A 227 15.63 -11.48 9.58
N LYS A 228 16.66 -10.69 9.28
CA LYS A 228 17.91 -10.59 10.05
C LYS A 228 17.89 -9.39 10.98
#